data_AF-A0A5N7MVN0-F1
#
_entry.id   AF-A0A5N7MVN0-F1
#
_cell.length_a   1.000
_cell.length_b   1.000
_cell.length_c   1.000
_cell.angle_alpha   90.00
_cell.angle_beta   90.00
_cell.angle_gamma   90.00
#
_symmetry.space_group_name_H-M   'P 1'
#
loop_
_entity.id
_entity.type
_entity.pdbx_description
1 polymer ?
#
loop_
_entity_poly.entity_id
_entity_poly.type
_entity_poly.pdbx_seq_one_letter_code
_entity_poly.pdbx_strand_id
1 'polypeptide(L)'
;MTEAGTHIVRVVLQGEPTIYREIEVESRKTLSDLAEAIVHSFGFEFDHAFGFYSKLTGQDVMRSQPRYELFADMGEATEAKSVEKSRIADAFPDVGHKMLFMFDYGDDWRFVVEVIGLGQKVAKTRYPKVLKKVGKAPEQYGAWEEEEDS
;
A
#
# COMPACT_ATOMS: atom_id res chain seq x y z
N MET A 1 -0.31 -19.82 19.07
CA MET A 1 -1.06 -19.68 17.81
C MET A 1 -0.04 -19.61 16.70
N THR A 2 -0.21 -20.34 15.61
CA THR A 2 0.72 -20.29 14.47
C THR A 2 0.53 -18.94 13.78
N GLU A 3 1.59 -18.18 13.61
CA GLU A 3 1.57 -16.90 12.86
C GLU A 3 1.08 -17.17 11.43
N ALA A 4 0.28 -16.25 10.86
CA ALA A 4 -0.20 -16.40 9.49
C ALA A 4 0.99 -16.36 8.52
N GLY A 5 1.07 -17.30 7.58
CA GLY A 5 2.13 -17.31 6.56
C GLY A 5 1.91 -16.29 5.45
N THR A 6 0.65 -15.96 5.14
CA THR A 6 0.27 -14.95 4.14
C THR A 6 -0.89 -14.07 4.61
N HIS A 7 -0.96 -12.87 4.04
CA HIS A 7 -2.11 -11.96 4.12
C HIS A 7 -2.74 -11.83 2.75
N ILE A 8 -4.07 -11.80 2.69
CA ILE A 8 -4.82 -11.38 1.52
C ILE A 8 -5.36 -9.99 1.82
N VAL A 9 -4.88 -9.00 1.08
CA VAL A 9 -5.34 -7.62 1.19
C VAL A 9 -6.21 -7.24 0.01
N ARG A 10 -7.30 -6.53 0.27
CA ARG A 10 -8.05 -5.79 -0.75
C ARG A 10 -7.59 -4.34 -0.72
N VAL A 11 -7.25 -3.82 -1.89
CA VAL A 11 -6.70 -2.48 -2.09
C VAL A 11 -7.64 -1.73 -3.01
N VAL A 12 -8.30 -0.70 -2.48
CA VAL A 12 -9.35 0.06 -3.17
C VAL A 12 -8.86 1.47 -3.42
N LEU A 13 -8.98 1.98 -4.65
CA LEU A 13 -8.68 3.37 -4.95
C LEU A 13 -9.71 4.28 -4.26
N GLN A 14 -9.25 5.23 -3.44
CA GLN A 14 -10.13 6.13 -2.71
C GLN A 14 -10.88 7.04 -3.69
N GLY A 15 -12.19 7.20 -3.49
CA GLY A 15 -13.08 7.90 -4.42
C GLY A 15 -13.64 7.03 -5.55
N GLU A 16 -12.97 5.92 -5.89
CA GLU A 16 -13.33 5.02 -6.98
C GLU A 16 -13.49 3.56 -6.50
N PRO A 17 -14.54 3.23 -5.71
CA PRO A 17 -14.68 1.94 -5.05
C PRO A 17 -14.84 0.75 -6.01
N THR A 18 -15.11 1.01 -7.28
CA THR A 18 -15.20 -0.01 -8.34
C THR A 18 -13.82 -0.42 -8.89
N ILE A 19 -12.75 0.30 -8.53
CA ILE A 19 -11.38 0.02 -8.93
C ILE A 19 -10.63 -0.56 -7.72
N TYR A 20 -10.37 -1.87 -7.75
CA TYR A 20 -9.65 -2.54 -6.65
C TYR A 20 -8.83 -3.75 -7.09
N ARG A 21 -7.92 -4.14 -6.21
CA ARG A 21 -7.04 -5.30 -6.37
C ARG A 21 -7.14 -6.17 -5.12
N GLU A 22 -7.09 -7.49 -5.29
CA GLU A 22 -6.85 -8.41 -4.17
C GLU A 22 -5.49 -9.05 -4.37
N ILE A 23 -4.62 -8.91 -3.37
CA ILE A 23 -3.22 -9.31 -3.44
C ILE A 23 -2.93 -10.22 -2.27
N GLU A 24 -2.36 -11.39 -2.54
CA GLU A 24 -1.80 -12.26 -1.53
C GLU A 24 -0.30 -11.97 -1.38
N VAL A 25 0.13 -11.73 -0.15
CA VAL A 25 1.50 -11.35 0.23
C VAL A 25 2.00 -12.19 1.39
N GLU A 26 3.32 -12.40 1.49
CA GLU A 26 3.92 -13.09 2.65
C GLU A 26 3.86 -12.19 3.89
N SER A 27 3.33 -12.68 5.01
CA SER A 27 3.14 -11.86 6.22
C SER A 27 4.44 -11.31 6.81
N ARG A 28 5.55 -12.03 6.61
CA ARG A 28 6.88 -11.67 7.11
C ARG A 28 7.59 -10.59 6.27
N LYS A 29 7.03 -10.24 5.10
CA LYS A 29 7.59 -9.20 4.23
C LYS A 29 7.34 -7.82 4.83
N THR A 30 8.10 -6.85 4.35
CA THR A 30 8.08 -5.49 4.88
C THR A 30 6.89 -4.70 4.32
N LEU A 31 6.58 -3.55 4.92
CA LEU A 31 5.61 -2.62 4.34
C LEU A 31 6.10 -2.01 3.02
N SER A 32 7.41 -1.89 2.82
CA SER A 32 7.99 -1.50 1.53
C SER A 32 7.68 -2.53 0.43
N ASP A 33 7.85 -3.83 0.72
CA ASP A 33 7.45 -4.90 -0.23
C ASP A 33 5.94 -4.85 -0.54
N LEU A 34 5.10 -4.48 0.43
CA LEU A 34 3.65 -4.33 0.22
C LEU A 34 3.34 -3.11 -0.64
N ALA A 35 3.98 -1.97 -0.40
CA ALA A 35 3.80 -0.75 -1.19
C ALA A 35 4.13 -1.00 -2.67
N GLU A 36 5.29 -1.60 -2.95
CA GLU A 36 5.69 -1.98 -4.30
C GLU A 36 4.66 -2.92 -4.96
N ALA A 37 4.18 -3.93 -4.22
CA ALA A 37 3.17 -4.86 -4.71
C ALA A 37 1.84 -4.16 -5.05
N ILE A 38 1.43 -3.18 -4.23
CA ILE A 38 0.24 -2.37 -4.48
C ILE A 38 0.43 -1.57 -5.75
N VAL A 39 1.46 -0.74 -5.84
CA VAL A 39 1.71 0.18 -6.96
C VAL A 39 1.78 -0.58 -8.28
N HIS A 40 2.58 -1.64 -8.35
CA HIS A 40 2.66 -2.48 -9.56
C HIS A 40 1.33 -3.18 -9.91
N SER A 41 0.47 -3.48 -8.93
CA SER A 41 -0.83 -4.11 -9.22
C SER A 41 -1.82 -3.18 -9.94
N PHE A 42 -1.63 -1.87 -9.83
CA PHE A 42 -2.35 -0.85 -10.58
C PHE A 42 -1.66 -0.49 -11.91
N GLY A 43 -0.45 -1.00 -12.17
CA GLY A 43 0.31 -0.71 -13.38
C GLY A 43 1.08 0.60 -13.31
N PHE A 44 1.32 1.09 -12.09
CA PHE A 44 2.14 2.25 -11.82
C PHE A 44 3.59 1.82 -11.64
N GLU A 45 4.52 2.73 -11.90
CA GLU A 45 5.93 2.65 -11.52
C GLU A 45 6.11 3.04 -10.05
N PHE A 46 7.00 2.35 -9.35
CA PHE A 46 7.27 2.60 -7.92
C PHE A 46 8.46 3.55 -7.74
N ASP A 47 8.23 4.82 -8.04
CA ASP A 47 9.26 5.86 -8.21
C ASP A 47 9.17 7.03 -7.21
N HIS A 48 8.09 7.11 -6.42
CA HIS A 48 7.85 8.19 -5.46
C HIS A 48 7.76 7.72 -4.00
N ALA A 49 7.82 8.69 -3.09
CA ALA A 49 7.66 8.46 -1.66
C ALA A 49 6.23 8.04 -1.29
N PHE A 50 6.12 7.33 -0.17
CA PHE A 50 4.86 6.73 0.26
C PHE A 50 4.79 6.54 1.78
N GLY A 51 3.59 6.19 2.26
CA GLY A 51 3.33 5.93 3.66
C GLY A 51 2.02 5.18 3.92
N PHE A 52 1.91 4.58 5.10
CA PHE A 52 0.72 3.92 5.62
C PHE A 52 0.22 4.62 6.88
N TYR A 53 -1.08 4.93 6.92
CA TYR A 53 -1.71 5.72 7.96
C TYR A 53 -2.92 5.01 8.57
N SER A 54 -3.07 5.07 9.90
CA SER A 54 -4.17 4.40 10.61
C SER A 54 -5.53 5.07 10.37
N LYS A 55 -5.55 6.36 10.00
CA LYS A 55 -6.76 7.08 9.63
C LYS A 55 -7.00 7.00 8.13
N LEU A 56 -8.25 6.68 7.74
CA LEU A 56 -8.60 6.48 6.32
C LEU A 56 -8.99 7.77 5.58
N THR A 57 -9.44 8.81 6.30
CA THR A 57 -9.99 10.05 5.73
C THR A 57 -9.75 11.24 6.67
N GLY A 58 -9.73 12.46 6.13
CA GLY A 58 -9.63 13.71 6.90
C GLY A 58 -8.33 14.47 6.66
N GLN A 59 -8.25 15.70 7.16
CA GLN A 59 -7.11 16.62 6.92
C GLN A 59 -5.86 16.27 7.75
N ASP A 60 -6.03 15.48 8.80
CA ASP A 60 -5.02 15.07 9.78
C ASP A 60 -4.54 13.62 9.56
N VAL A 61 -4.86 13.00 8.42
CA VAL A 61 -4.49 11.61 8.08
C VAL A 61 -2.99 11.36 8.28
N MET A 62 -2.14 12.24 7.76
CA MET A 62 -0.68 12.11 7.86
C MET A 62 -0.15 12.27 9.30
N ARG A 63 -0.97 12.77 10.23
CA ARG A 63 -0.63 12.91 11.67
C ARG A 63 -1.16 11.74 12.51
N SER A 64 -1.90 10.81 11.91
CA SER A 64 -2.44 9.66 12.62
C SER A 64 -1.35 8.73 13.13
N GLN A 65 -1.64 8.03 14.23
CA GLN A 65 -0.74 7.03 14.81
C GLN A 65 -1.49 5.69 14.96
N PRO A 66 -0.84 4.54 14.72
CA PRO A 66 0.49 4.42 14.12
C PRO A 66 0.52 4.92 12.66
N ARG A 67 1.66 5.51 12.26
CA ARG A 67 2.00 5.76 10.85
C ARG A 67 3.35 5.16 10.49
N TYR A 68 3.52 4.80 9.22
CA TYR A 68 4.72 4.22 8.65
C TYR A 68 5.09 5.00 7.39
N GLU A 69 6.32 5.49 7.27
CA GLU A 69 6.70 6.39 6.18
C GLU A 69 8.10 6.05 5.66
N LEU A 70 8.31 6.18 4.34
CA LEU A 70 9.64 6.02 3.72
C LEU A 70 10.67 6.98 4.31
N PHE A 71 10.27 8.20 4.67
CA PHE A 71 11.15 9.20 5.27
C PHE A 71 11.80 8.76 6.59
N ALA A 72 11.14 7.86 7.34
CA ALA A 72 11.72 7.26 8.55
C ALA A 72 12.93 6.36 8.23
N ASP A 73 12.98 5.80 7.01
CA ASP A 73 14.10 5.01 6.51
C ASP A 73 15.20 5.87 5.87
N MET A 74 14.88 7.09 5.47
CA MET A 74 15.82 8.08 4.94
C MET A 74 16.55 8.90 6.02
N GLY A 75 16.30 8.61 7.30
CA GLY A 75 16.97 9.25 8.43
C GLY A 75 16.35 10.59 8.86
N GLU A 76 15.13 10.90 8.42
CA GLU A 76 14.42 12.07 8.89
C GLU A 76 13.98 11.93 10.36
N ALA A 77 14.00 13.04 11.09
CA ALA A 77 13.48 13.11 12.45
C ALA A 77 11.94 13.13 12.41
N THR A 78 11.32 11.96 12.43
CA THR A 78 9.86 11.77 12.40
C THR A 78 9.40 10.81 13.50
N GLU A 79 8.14 10.95 13.94
CA GLU A 79 7.47 9.98 14.81
C GLU A 79 6.92 8.76 14.04
N ALA A 80 7.12 8.71 12.71
CA ALA A 80 6.72 7.58 11.91
C ALA A 80 7.63 6.37 12.11
N LYS A 81 7.05 5.18 11.96
CA LYS A 81 7.80 3.93 11.94
C LYS A 81 8.38 3.68 10.53
N SER A 82 9.48 2.93 10.49
CA SER A 82 10.12 2.48 9.26
C SER A 82 9.23 1.52 8.46
N VAL A 83 9.15 1.70 7.14
CA VAL A 83 8.46 0.78 6.22
C VAL A 83 9.33 -0.42 5.83
N GLU A 84 10.66 -0.27 5.87
CA GLU A 84 11.61 -1.37 5.61
C GLU A 84 11.80 -2.32 6.80
N LYS A 85 11.56 -1.85 8.03
CA LYS A 85 11.76 -2.64 9.26
C LYS A 85 10.45 -3.16 9.85
N SER A 86 9.31 -2.64 9.41
CA SER A 86 7.99 -3.08 9.87
C SER A 86 7.45 -4.18 8.96
N ARG A 87 7.05 -5.30 9.55
CA ARG A 87 6.45 -6.41 8.80
C ARG A 87 4.96 -6.15 8.55
N ILE A 88 4.44 -6.73 7.47
CA ILE A 88 3.02 -6.71 7.15
C ILE A 88 2.20 -7.28 8.31
N ALA A 89 2.62 -8.40 8.89
CA ALA A 89 1.94 -9.02 10.04
C ALA A 89 1.82 -8.09 11.26
N ASP A 90 2.81 -7.22 11.49
CA ASP A 90 2.82 -6.34 12.66
C ASP A 90 1.96 -5.10 12.45
N ALA A 91 1.91 -4.59 11.21
CA ALA A 91 1.12 -3.42 10.85
C ALA A 91 -0.35 -3.75 10.54
N PHE A 92 -0.62 -4.96 10.07
CA PHE A 92 -1.95 -5.45 9.70
C PHE A 92 -2.28 -6.76 10.45
N PRO A 93 -2.51 -6.71 11.77
CA PRO A 93 -2.51 -7.91 12.61
C PRO A 93 -3.67 -8.89 12.34
N ASP A 94 -4.82 -8.38 11.91
CA ASP A 94 -6.07 -9.15 11.88
C ASP A 94 -6.89 -8.89 10.61
N VAL A 95 -7.75 -9.85 10.27
CA VAL A 95 -8.79 -9.66 9.24
C VAL A 95 -9.70 -8.49 9.62
N GLY A 96 -9.98 -7.62 8.65
CA GLY A 96 -10.74 -6.39 8.83
C GLY A 96 -9.87 -5.19 9.22
N HIS A 97 -8.58 -5.37 9.55
CA HIS A 97 -7.68 -4.25 9.79
C HIS A 97 -7.50 -3.42 8.51
N LYS A 98 -7.54 -2.09 8.64
CA LYS A 98 -7.44 -1.16 7.52
C LYS A 98 -6.42 -0.07 7.77
N MET A 99 -5.73 0.32 6.71
CA MET A 99 -4.89 1.52 6.69
C MET A 99 -5.06 2.24 5.35
N LEU A 100 -4.80 3.54 5.34
CA LEU A 100 -4.62 4.28 4.10
C LEU A 100 -3.18 4.13 3.65
N PHE A 101 -2.98 3.65 2.43
CA PHE A 101 -1.71 3.75 1.72
C PHE A 101 -1.74 5.00 0.84
N MET A 102 -0.81 5.92 1.08
CA MET A 102 -0.58 7.08 0.23
C MET A 102 0.69 6.88 -0.56
N PHE A 103 0.64 7.08 -1.87
CA PHE A 103 1.77 7.00 -2.79
C PHE A 103 1.82 8.29 -3.60
N ASP A 104 3.03 8.80 -3.83
CA ASP A 104 3.26 10.10 -4.45
C ASP A 104 2.47 11.23 -3.76
N TYR A 105 3.13 11.92 -2.83
CA TYR A 105 2.52 13.03 -2.11
C TYR A 105 2.24 14.27 -2.99
N GLY A 106 2.76 14.33 -4.21
CA GLY A 106 2.44 15.38 -5.18
C GLY A 106 1.07 15.14 -5.81
N ASP A 107 0.88 13.95 -6.40
CA ASP A 107 -0.38 13.56 -7.06
C ASP A 107 -1.44 12.97 -6.11
N ASP A 108 -1.06 12.72 -4.86
CA ASP A 108 -1.95 12.30 -3.76
C ASP A 108 -2.71 10.99 -4.05
N TRP A 109 -2.02 9.97 -4.58
CA TRP A 109 -2.62 8.66 -4.80
C TRP A 109 -2.97 7.99 -3.48
N ARG A 110 -4.26 7.69 -3.29
CA ARG A 110 -4.80 7.16 -2.04
C ARG A 110 -5.49 5.82 -2.23
N PHE A 111 -5.02 4.83 -1.49
CA PHE A 111 -5.57 3.47 -1.52
C PHE A 111 -5.98 3.03 -0.11
N VAL A 112 -7.21 2.57 0.05
CA VAL A 112 -7.63 1.89 1.28
C VAL A 112 -7.21 0.44 1.19
N VAL A 113 -6.32 0.02 2.10
CA VAL A 113 -5.83 -1.35 2.21
C VAL A 113 -6.55 -2.03 3.37
N GLU A 114 -7.23 -3.13 3.11
CA GLU A 114 -7.96 -3.93 4.10
C GLU A 114 -7.51 -5.39 4.06
N VAL A 115 -7.21 -5.98 5.21
CA VAL A 115 -6.99 -7.43 5.31
C VAL A 115 -8.32 -8.14 5.16
N ILE A 116 -8.50 -8.94 4.12
CA ILE A 116 -9.72 -9.73 3.89
C ILE A 116 -9.53 -11.22 4.20
N GLY A 117 -8.30 -11.66 4.45
CA GLY A 117 -8.01 -13.04 4.81
C GLY A 117 -6.58 -13.24 5.28
N LEU A 118 -6.38 -14.28 6.08
CA LEU A 118 -5.08 -14.76 6.52
C LEU A 118 -4.92 -16.21 6.05
N GLY A 119 -3.70 -16.57 5.66
CA GLY A 119 -3.41 -17.87 5.05
C GLY A 119 -2.09 -18.45 5.51
N GLN A 120 -1.73 -19.58 4.91
CA GLN A 120 -0.44 -20.22 5.09
C GLN A 120 0.31 -20.18 3.76
N LYS A 121 1.63 -19.96 3.83
CA LYS A 121 2.48 -19.93 2.65
C LYS A 121 2.46 -21.29 1.97
N VAL A 122 2.12 -21.31 0.69
CA VAL A 122 2.15 -22.54 -0.11
C VAL A 122 3.56 -22.75 -0.66
N ALA A 123 4.11 -23.95 -0.44
CA ALA A 123 5.43 -24.31 -0.95
C ALA A 123 5.51 -24.13 -2.48
N LYS A 124 6.64 -23.61 -2.97
CA LYS A 124 6.92 -23.35 -4.39
C LYS A 124 6.00 -22.30 -5.06
N THR A 125 5.23 -21.54 -4.29
CA THR A 125 4.46 -20.40 -4.79
C THR A 125 5.28 -19.11 -4.71
N ARG A 126 5.20 -18.27 -5.75
CA ARG A 126 5.81 -16.93 -5.76
C ARG A 126 4.80 -15.90 -5.25
N TYR A 127 5.29 -14.98 -4.43
CA TYR A 127 4.57 -13.85 -3.87
C TYR A 127 5.32 -12.55 -4.22
N PRO A 128 4.64 -11.40 -4.34
CA PRO A 128 3.20 -11.20 -4.22
C PRO A 128 2.41 -11.83 -5.37
N LYS A 129 1.14 -12.17 -5.14
CA LYS A 129 0.24 -12.73 -6.17
C LYS A 129 -1.05 -11.93 -6.22
N VAL A 130 -1.35 -11.35 -7.39
CA VAL A 130 -2.65 -10.70 -7.61
C VAL A 130 -3.71 -11.77 -7.83
N LEU A 131 -4.66 -11.88 -6.92
CA LEU A 131 -5.78 -12.83 -6.96
C LEU A 131 -6.94 -12.29 -7.80
N LYS A 132 -7.18 -10.98 -7.76
CA LYS A 132 -8.29 -10.33 -8.44
C LYS A 132 -7.94 -8.92 -8.89
N LYS A 133 -8.42 -8.54 -10.09
CA LYS A 133 -8.39 -7.18 -10.61
C LYS A 133 -9.80 -6.78 -11.03
N VAL A 134 -10.29 -5.66 -10.52
CA VAL A 134 -11.61 -5.09 -10.88
C VAL A 134 -11.44 -3.61 -11.19
N GLY A 135 -12.09 -3.15 -12.26
CA GLY A 135 -11.95 -1.79 -12.77
C GLY A 135 -10.62 -1.57 -13.52
N LYS A 136 -10.66 -0.70 -14.54
CA LYS A 136 -9.45 -0.21 -15.21
C LYS A 136 -8.72 0.71 -14.24
N ALA A 137 -7.41 0.51 -14.04
CA ALA A 137 -6.62 1.48 -13.29
C ALA A 137 -6.56 2.81 -14.07
N PRO A 138 -6.54 3.96 -13.39
CA PRO A 138 -6.25 5.23 -14.05
C PRO A 138 -4.83 5.22 -14.63
N GLU A 139 -4.51 6.18 -15.49
CA GLU A 139 -3.13 6.45 -15.87
C GLU A 139 -2.40 7.08 -14.68
N GLN A 140 -1.14 6.72 -14.47
CA GLN A 140 -0.38 7.20 -13.31
C GLN A 140 -0.08 8.70 -13.42
N TYR A 141 0.35 9.14 -14.60
CA TYR A 141 0.62 10.54 -14.91
C TYR A 141 -0.05 10.85 -16.25
N GLY A 142 -0.63 12.04 -16.36
CA GLY A 142 -1.07 12.55 -17.66
C GLY A 142 0.12 12.72 -18.60
N ALA A 143 -0.13 12.72 -19.91
CA ALA A 143 0.86 13.25 -20.83
C ALA A 143 1.10 14.72 -20.45
N TRP A 144 2.32 15.05 -20.04
CA TRP A 144 2.75 16.43 -19.85
C TRP A 144 2.28 17.24 -21.07
N GLU A 145 1.41 18.24 -20.87
CA GLU A 145 1.23 19.25 -21.90
C GLU A 145 2.61 19.88 -22.07
N GLU A 146 3.28 19.60 -23.18
CA GLU A 146 4.36 20.44 -23.66
C GLU A 146 3.74 21.85 -23.73
N GLU A 147 4.00 22.69 -22.72
CA GLU A 147 3.82 24.12 -22.86
C GLU A 147 4.68 24.50 -24.08
N GLU A 148 4.04 24.62 -25.24
CA GLU A 148 4.60 25.33 -26.38
C GLU A 148 4.90 26.74 -25.89
N ASP A 149 6.14 26.93 -25.45
CA ASP A 149 6.77 28.22 -25.21
C ASP A 149 6.55 29.05 -26.48
N SER A 150 5.56 29.94 -26.44
CA SER A 150 5.08 30.76 -27.56
C SER A 150 5.29 32.25 -27.30
#